data_AF-A0A9C8E2R6-F1
#
_entry.id   AF-A0A9C8E2R6-F1
#
_cell.length_a   1.000
_cell.length_b   1.000
_cell.length_c   1.000
_cell.angle_alpha   90.00
_cell.angle_beta   90.00
_cell.angle_gamma   90.00
#
_symmetry.space_group_name_H-M   'P 1'
#
loop_
_entity.id
_entity.type
_entity.pdbx_description
1 polymer ?
#
loop_
_entity_poly.entity_id
_entity_poly.type
_entity_poly.pdbx_seq_one_letter_code
_entity_poly.pdbx_strand_id
1 'polypeptide(L)'
;MSPRTKRSSRTKTIDAWIEGLCVLLLAFFLVASLYTAFMFYLTVKTWAASYGQSSSLAPSVIKGVVNPAPIPENNQEVREVLALPDIKKGERINVLLLGVDQRPNEKGPCRTDTIILLTLDPASKTAGMLSIPRDLWVPIPGFGEGRINTANYLGDRYNYPGGGPALAKKTVQYNFGIPVHYYVRINFEGFKRIIDLIGGIDIYVEKDINDPTFPAYEGDGYDPLYIPAGWHHMDGELALKYARTRHGSSDFDRARRQQQVIMAVRDKVLKLNMLPKLLPKLPQLLQNLSDSIQTDMPVEVMMDLVPVVKEIEPQNIRRAVIDQSMTIRHITPAGADVLIPVREKIRPLIDELFATPTPVIEEPVLEEIEEQQRLSAEGAKIIVQNGTEREELAAKVTQFLIEQGYQVVAYGPADRTDYEHTVIINYTDKTYTLEQLALLFNVRPEEIRFSPVNQDNVDIRVIVGNDFHFPNDK
;
A
#
# COMPACT_ATOMS: atom_id res chain seq x y z
N MET A 1 73.35 -66.26 -24.64
CA MET A 1 72.12 -66.40 -25.45
C MET A 1 71.01 -65.61 -24.78
N SER A 2 70.43 -64.62 -25.46
CA SER A 2 69.32 -63.80 -24.96
C SER A 2 68.28 -63.64 -26.09
N PRO A 3 66.96 -63.77 -25.83
CA PRO A 3 65.95 -63.45 -26.83
C PRO A 3 65.38 -62.04 -26.59
N ARG A 4 65.37 -61.26 -27.68
CA ARG A 4 64.64 -59.99 -27.83
C ARG A 4 63.16 -60.27 -28.11
N THR A 5 62.26 -59.53 -27.46
CA THR A 5 60.86 -59.36 -27.89
C THR A 5 60.59 -57.92 -28.33
N LYS A 6 60.06 -57.76 -29.56
CA LYS A 6 59.65 -56.50 -30.20
C LYS A 6 58.31 -56.02 -29.62
N ARG A 7 58.22 -54.75 -29.22
CA ARG A 7 56.96 -54.03 -28.92
C ARG A 7 56.46 -53.32 -30.19
N SER A 8 55.16 -53.45 -30.47
CA SER A 8 54.46 -53.01 -31.69
C SER A 8 54.17 -51.51 -31.77
N SER A 9 54.28 -50.93 -32.96
CA SER A 9 53.93 -49.54 -33.29
C SER A 9 52.47 -49.43 -33.79
N ARG A 10 51.48 -49.28 -32.90
CA ARG A 10 50.06 -49.16 -33.31
C ARG A 10 49.27 -48.00 -32.68
N THR A 11 49.94 -46.98 -32.14
CA THR A 11 49.29 -45.84 -31.46
C THR A 11 49.23 -44.54 -32.27
N LYS A 12 49.98 -44.38 -33.37
CA LYS A 12 50.05 -43.09 -34.09
C LYS A 12 48.86 -42.75 -34.99
N THR A 13 47.97 -43.69 -35.31
CA THR A 13 46.88 -43.45 -36.27
C THR A 13 45.57 -43.00 -35.61
N ILE A 14 45.38 -43.21 -34.31
CA ILE A 14 44.14 -42.86 -33.61
C ILE A 14 44.13 -41.35 -33.27
N ASP A 15 45.29 -40.78 -32.91
CA ASP A 15 45.40 -39.37 -32.52
C ASP A 15 45.10 -38.42 -33.69
N ALA A 16 45.52 -38.77 -34.92
CA ALA A 16 45.28 -37.94 -36.11
C ALA A 16 43.79 -37.84 -36.51
N TRP A 17 42.99 -38.89 -36.24
CA TRP A 17 41.55 -38.87 -36.50
C TRP A 17 40.78 -38.05 -35.47
N ILE A 18 41.22 -38.08 -34.21
CA ILE A 18 40.61 -37.29 -33.13
C ILE A 18 40.90 -35.80 -33.33
N GLU A 19 42.14 -35.44 -33.68
CA GLU A 19 42.49 -34.05 -34.02
C GLU A 19 41.68 -33.54 -35.23
N GLY A 20 41.54 -34.36 -36.28
CA GLY A 20 40.73 -34.03 -37.44
C GLY A 20 39.25 -33.79 -37.09
N LEU A 21 38.67 -34.64 -36.23
CA LEU A 21 37.29 -34.50 -35.77
C LEU A 21 37.09 -33.24 -34.91
N CYS A 22 38.04 -32.92 -34.02
CA CYS A 22 37.99 -31.72 -33.19
C CYS A 22 38.03 -30.43 -34.03
N VAL A 23 38.90 -30.36 -35.05
CA VAL A 23 38.97 -29.22 -35.97
C VAL A 23 37.66 -29.05 -36.75
N LEU A 24 37.06 -30.16 -37.20
CA LEU A 24 35.80 -30.17 -37.94
C LEU A 24 34.63 -29.68 -37.07
N LEU A 25 34.56 -30.13 -35.81
CA LEU A 25 33.55 -29.67 -34.84
C LEU A 25 33.73 -28.19 -34.51
N LEU A 26 34.97 -27.72 -34.33
CA LEU A 26 35.25 -26.32 -34.00
C LEU A 26 34.89 -25.39 -35.18
N ALA A 27 35.19 -25.81 -36.41
CA ALA A 27 34.75 -25.11 -37.62
C ALA A 27 33.21 -25.08 -37.74
N PHE A 28 32.52 -26.19 -37.44
CA PHE A 28 31.06 -26.24 -37.42
C PHE A 28 30.46 -25.27 -36.40
N PHE A 29 31.00 -25.22 -35.17
CA PHE A 29 30.53 -24.30 -34.12
C PHE A 29 30.75 -22.83 -34.49
N LEU A 30 31.88 -22.50 -35.14
CA LEU A 30 32.13 -21.14 -35.63
C LEU A 30 31.14 -20.74 -36.72
N VAL A 31 30.90 -21.60 -37.70
CA VAL A 31 29.93 -21.33 -38.78
C VAL A 31 28.50 -21.23 -38.23
N ALA A 32 28.12 -22.13 -37.32
CA ALA A 32 26.84 -22.07 -36.64
C ALA A 32 26.68 -20.76 -35.86
N SER A 33 27.69 -20.35 -35.08
CA SER A 33 27.66 -19.10 -34.30
C SER A 33 27.52 -17.86 -35.19
N LEU A 34 28.26 -17.81 -36.30
CA LEU A 34 28.15 -16.73 -37.29
C LEU A 34 26.78 -16.71 -37.97
N TYR A 35 26.22 -17.88 -38.30
CA TYR A 35 24.87 -18.00 -38.85
C TYR A 35 23.81 -17.51 -37.85
N THR A 36 23.90 -17.90 -36.57
CA THR A 36 22.97 -17.45 -35.53
C THR A 36 23.06 -15.94 -35.31
N ALA A 37 24.27 -15.38 -35.29
CA ALA A 37 24.48 -13.93 -35.19
C ALA A 37 23.91 -13.18 -36.40
N PHE A 38 24.07 -13.73 -37.61
CA PHE A 38 23.50 -13.17 -38.83
C PHE A 38 21.96 -13.23 -38.84
N MET A 39 21.36 -14.36 -38.45
CA MET A 39 19.91 -14.51 -38.33
C MET A 39 19.33 -13.60 -37.25
N PHE A 40 20.03 -13.40 -36.13
CA PHE A 40 19.67 -12.44 -35.10
C PHE A 40 19.70 -11.00 -35.66
N TYR A 41 20.77 -10.62 -36.35
CA TYR A 41 20.88 -9.32 -37.01
C TYR A 41 19.74 -9.08 -38.02
N LEU A 42 19.42 -10.08 -38.85
CA LEU A 42 18.29 -9.99 -39.79
C LEU A 42 16.95 -9.82 -39.07
N THR A 43 16.73 -10.55 -37.98
CA THR A 43 15.49 -10.47 -37.18
C THR A 43 15.34 -9.11 -36.50
N VAL A 44 16.42 -8.57 -35.93
CA VAL A 44 16.41 -7.23 -35.33
C VAL A 44 16.21 -6.16 -36.40
N LYS A 45 16.84 -6.31 -37.57
CA LYS A 45 16.68 -5.38 -38.70
C LYS A 45 15.26 -5.37 -39.24
N THR A 46 14.63 -6.53 -39.41
CA THR A 46 13.23 -6.61 -39.86
C THR A 46 12.26 -6.09 -38.81
N TRP A 47 12.51 -6.38 -37.52
CA TRP A 47 11.72 -5.88 -36.41
C TRP A 47 11.82 -4.35 -36.28
N ALA A 48 13.02 -3.79 -36.38
CA ALA A 48 13.24 -2.34 -36.39
C ALA A 48 12.57 -1.67 -37.60
N ALA A 49 12.60 -2.31 -38.77
CA ALA A 49 11.89 -1.83 -39.96
C ALA A 49 10.35 -1.87 -39.78
N SER A 50 9.81 -2.85 -39.05
CA SER A 50 8.38 -2.94 -38.75
C SER A 50 7.89 -1.96 -37.68
N TYR A 51 8.78 -1.42 -36.84
CA TYR A 51 8.44 -0.38 -35.85
C TYR A 51 8.22 1.01 -36.49
N GLY A 52 8.72 1.23 -37.71
CA GLY A 52 8.53 2.47 -38.48
C GLY A 52 7.26 2.51 -39.33
N GLN A 53 6.45 1.44 -39.35
CA GLN A 53 5.22 1.36 -40.14
C GLN A 53 4.08 0.70 -39.34
N SER A 54 3.60 1.38 -38.30
CA SER A 54 2.29 1.09 -37.70
C SER A 54 1.66 2.35 -37.12
N SER A 55 1.44 3.34 -37.98
CA SER A 55 0.55 4.47 -37.71
C SER A 55 -0.40 4.68 -38.89
N SER A 56 -1.46 3.89 -38.94
CA SER A 56 -2.73 4.37 -39.50
C SER A 56 -3.86 3.44 -39.05
N LEU A 57 -4.81 4.02 -38.30
CA LEU A 57 -6.26 3.79 -38.35
C LEU A 57 -6.88 4.30 -37.03
N ALA A 58 -7.10 5.60 -36.96
CA ALA A 58 -8.14 6.18 -36.11
C ALA A 58 -9.07 7.01 -37.01
N PRO A 59 -10.40 6.79 -36.96
CA PRO A 59 -11.35 7.53 -37.79
C PRO A 59 -11.49 8.99 -37.33
N SER A 60 -11.65 9.86 -38.32
CA SER A 60 -11.61 11.32 -38.21
C SER A 60 -12.98 11.91 -37.87
N VAL A 61 -13.13 12.57 -36.72
CA VAL A 61 -14.09 13.65 -36.42
C VAL A 61 -13.50 14.38 -35.19
N ILE A 62 -12.96 15.61 -35.23
CA ILE A 62 -13.59 16.93 -35.36
C ILE A 62 -12.51 17.91 -35.87
N LYS A 63 -12.86 18.74 -36.86
CA LYS A 63 -12.05 19.87 -37.35
C LYS A 63 -12.13 21.05 -36.35
N GLY A 64 -10.99 21.61 -35.99
CA GLY A 64 -10.90 23.01 -35.56
C GLY A 64 -9.71 23.32 -34.68
N VAL A 65 -8.99 24.39 -35.05
CA VAL A 65 -8.05 25.18 -34.24
C VAL A 65 -6.55 24.86 -34.37
N VAL A 66 -5.92 25.67 -35.24
CA VAL A 66 -4.57 26.29 -35.19
C VAL A 66 -3.33 25.38 -35.08
N ASN A 67 -2.50 25.41 -36.13
CA ASN A 67 -1.15 24.84 -36.15
C ASN A 67 -0.26 25.44 -35.03
N PRO A 68 0.38 24.63 -34.18
CA PRO A 68 1.51 25.09 -33.39
C PRO A 68 2.76 25.22 -34.28
N ALA A 69 3.57 26.22 -33.98
CA ALA A 69 4.88 26.47 -34.59
C ALA A 69 5.83 25.27 -34.42
N PRO A 70 6.91 25.16 -35.23
CA PRO A 70 7.85 24.04 -35.12
C PRO A 70 8.52 24.04 -33.75
N ILE A 71 8.44 22.90 -33.06
CA ILE A 71 9.13 22.65 -31.81
C ILE A 71 10.63 22.51 -32.13
N PRO A 72 11.55 23.25 -31.46
CA PRO A 72 12.97 23.07 -31.67
C PRO A 72 13.42 21.68 -31.20
N GLU A 73 14.28 21.04 -31.99
CA GLU A 73 14.99 19.81 -31.65
C GLU A 73 15.78 19.99 -30.35
N ASN A 74 15.21 19.57 -29.23
CA ASN A 74 15.98 19.19 -28.07
C ASN A 74 15.45 17.87 -27.54
N ASN A 75 16.03 16.78 -28.07
CA ASN A 75 15.81 15.43 -27.60
C ASN A 75 16.58 15.24 -26.28
N GLN A 76 16.11 15.91 -25.22
CA GLN A 76 16.39 15.47 -23.86
C GLN A 76 15.34 14.40 -23.54
N GLU A 77 15.77 13.15 -23.48
CA GLU A 77 15.03 12.13 -22.75
C GLU A 77 14.64 12.73 -21.40
N VAL A 78 13.34 12.96 -21.18
CA VAL A 78 12.81 13.36 -19.89
C VAL A 78 13.04 12.17 -18.96
N ARG A 79 14.24 12.09 -18.37
CA ARG A 79 14.46 11.32 -17.16
C ARG A 79 13.60 12.00 -16.12
N GLU A 80 12.45 11.40 -15.84
CA GLU A 80 11.65 11.70 -14.67
C GLU A 80 12.52 11.35 -13.44
N VAL A 81 13.38 12.29 -13.04
CA VAL A 81 14.13 12.19 -11.79
C VAL A 81 13.09 12.43 -10.71
N LEU A 82 12.60 11.35 -10.09
CA LEU A 82 11.84 11.51 -8.86
C LEU A 82 12.68 12.33 -7.90
N ALA A 83 12.13 13.45 -7.43
CA ALA A 83 12.73 14.16 -6.31
C ALA A 83 12.79 13.18 -5.14
N LEU A 84 13.99 13.00 -4.56
CA LEU A 84 14.14 12.22 -3.34
C LEU A 84 13.58 13.04 -2.17
N PRO A 85 12.87 12.40 -1.22
CA PRO A 85 12.21 13.12 -0.15
C PRO A 85 13.24 13.63 0.87
N ASP A 86 13.07 14.87 1.32
CA ASP A 86 13.78 15.43 2.47
C ASP A 86 13.01 15.14 3.77
N ILE A 87 13.29 13.96 4.34
CA ILE A 87 12.66 13.47 5.58
C ILE A 87 12.80 14.49 6.72
N LYS A 88 13.92 15.24 6.77
CA LYS A 88 14.18 16.23 7.83
C LYS A 88 13.28 17.46 7.71
N LYS A 89 12.75 17.74 6.53
CA LYS A 89 11.75 18.78 6.29
C LYS A 89 10.32 18.29 6.42
N GLY A 90 10.11 17.06 6.88
CA GLY A 90 8.78 16.48 7.04
C GLY A 90 8.23 15.87 5.75
N GLU A 91 9.03 15.70 4.70
CA GLU A 91 8.53 15.15 3.43
C GLU A 91 8.24 13.66 3.55
N ARG A 92 7.10 13.26 2.98
CA ARG A 92 6.63 11.88 2.96
C ARG A 92 7.57 10.98 2.17
N ILE A 93 7.85 9.80 2.72
CA ILE A 93 8.63 8.75 2.08
C ILE A 93 7.76 7.54 1.76
N ASN A 94 8.06 6.87 0.65
CA ASN A 94 7.31 5.73 0.14
C ASN A 94 8.33 4.65 -0.25
N VAL A 95 8.18 3.46 0.31
CA VAL A 95 9.13 2.36 0.20
C VAL A 95 8.40 1.10 -0.26
N LEU A 96 8.82 0.53 -1.38
CA LEU A 96 8.26 -0.71 -1.89
C LEU A 96 8.98 -1.92 -1.29
N LEU A 97 8.29 -2.67 -0.44
CA LEU A 97 8.75 -3.94 0.09
C LEU A 97 8.36 -5.09 -0.85
N LEU A 98 9.36 -5.85 -1.29
CA LEU A 98 9.25 -6.94 -2.24
C LEU A 98 9.77 -8.23 -1.60
N GLY A 99 8.92 -9.24 -1.46
CA GLY A 99 9.32 -10.58 -1.04
C GLY A 99 9.46 -11.50 -2.24
N VAL A 100 10.60 -12.16 -2.40
CA VAL A 100 10.86 -13.13 -3.48
C VAL A 100 10.98 -14.54 -2.93
N ASP A 101 10.35 -15.50 -3.62
CA ASP A 101 10.54 -16.94 -3.36
C ASP A 101 11.78 -17.42 -4.13
N GLN A 102 12.93 -16.87 -3.76
CA GLN A 102 14.22 -17.33 -4.27
C GLN A 102 14.87 -18.22 -3.22
N ARG A 103 15.06 -19.50 -3.57
CA ARG A 103 15.71 -20.48 -2.68
C ARG A 103 17.24 -20.40 -2.79
N PRO A 104 18.01 -20.93 -1.81
CA PRO A 104 19.47 -20.80 -1.78
C PRO A 104 20.19 -21.32 -3.05
N ASN A 105 19.60 -22.31 -3.72
CA ASN A 105 20.16 -22.91 -4.94
C ASN A 105 19.64 -22.26 -6.24
N GLU A 106 18.67 -21.34 -6.14
CA GLU A 106 18.07 -20.67 -7.29
C GLU A 106 18.77 -19.35 -7.55
N LYS A 107 19.35 -19.21 -8.74
CA LYS A 107 19.96 -17.96 -9.20
C LYS A 107 19.21 -17.42 -10.41
N GLY A 108 19.13 -16.09 -10.47
CA GLY A 108 18.58 -15.39 -11.63
C GLY A 108 17.23 -14.72 -11.36
N PRO A 109 16.55 -14.27 -12.42
CA PRO A 109 15.33 -13.49 -12.32
C PRO A 109 14.21 -14.26 -11.60
N CYS A 110 13.61 -13.65 -10.59
CA CYS A 110 12.53 -14.23 -9.79
C CYS A 110 11.28 -13.32 -9.80
N ARG A 111 10.12 -13.90 -9.47
CA ARG A 111 8.88 -13.13 -9.27
C ARG A 111 8.74 -12.74 -7.80
N THR A 112 8.03 -11.65 -7.55
CA THR A 112 7.73 -11.19 -6.19
C THR A 112 6.37 -11.71 -5.74
N ASP A 113 6.36 -12.47 -4.65
CA ASP A 113 5.15 -13.06 -4.08
C ASP A 113 4.50 -12.20 -2.99
N THR A 114 5.26 -11.20 -2.52
CA THR A 114 4.84 -10.14 -1.60
C THR A 114 5.17 -8.80 -2.23
N ILE A 115 4.19 -7.90 -2.31
CA ILE A 115 4.36 -6.54 -2.81
C ILE A 115 3.59 -5.64 -1.84
N ILE A 116 4.31 -4.92 -0.98
CA ILE A 116 3.72 -4.03 0.02
C ILE A 116 4.32 -2.65 -0.16
N LEU A 117 3.48 -1.65 -0.41
CA LEU A 117 3.92 -0.27 -0.43
C LEU A 117 3.75 0.32 0.97
N LEU A 118 4.88 0.73 1.56
CA LEU A 118 4.94 1.43 2.83
C LEU A 118 4.98 2.93 2.56
N THR A 119 4.24 3.71 3.34
CA THR A 119 4.30 5.17 3.34
C THR A 119 4.51 5.66 4.77
N LEU A 120 5.40 6.62 4.96
CA LEU A 120 5.63 7.28 6.24
C LEU A 120 5.57 8.78 5.99
N ASP A 121 4.74 9.48 6.77
CA ASP A 121 4.60 10.92 6.74
C ASP A 121 5.16 11.49 8.05
N PRO A 122 6.38 12.05 8.03
CA PRO A 122 6.97 12.63 9.23
C PRO A 122 6.25 13.89 9.71
N ALA A 123 5.58 14.65 8.82
CA ALA A 123 4.90 15.89 9.19
C ALA A 123 3.64 15.61 10.01
N SER A 124 2.83 14.62 9.60
CA SER A 124 1.61 14.24 10.31
C SER A 124 1.80 13.09 11.32
N LYS A 125 3.01 12.52 11.43
CA LYS A 125 3.31 11.36 12.27
C LYS A 125 2.38 10.17 12.01
N THR A 126 2.08 9.93 10.74
CA THR A 126 1.27 8.79 10.28
C THR A 126 2.06 7.87 9.38
N ALA A 127 1.67 6.60 9.34
CA ALA A 127 2.17 5.66 8.34
C ALA A 127 1.02 4.87 7.70
N GLY A 128 1.32 4.30 6.54
CA GLY A 128 0.41 3.45 5.80
C GLY A 128 1.13 2.23 5.23
N MET A 129 0.41 1.12 5.10
CA MET A 129 0.87 -0.03 4.33
C MET A 129 -0.23 -0.57 3.43
N LEU A 130 0.07 -0.68 2.14
CA LEU A 130 -0.83 -1.21 1.13
C LEU A 130 -0.27 -2.51 0.56
N SER A 131 -0.95 -3.62 0.81
CA SER A 131 -0.64 -4.89 0.15
C SER A 131 -1.26 -4.92 -1.24
N ILE A 132 -0.42 -5.16 -2.24
CA ILE A 132 -0.79 -5.24 -3.65
C ILE A 132 -0.76 -6.72 -4.09
N PRO A 133 -1.88 -7.31 -4.52
CA PRO A 133 -1.93 -8.68 -4.97
C PRO A 133 -0.94 -8.94 -6.11
N ARG A 134 -0.16 -10.02 -5.99
CA ARG A 134 0.89 -10.38 -6.96
C ARG A 134 0.33 -10.62 -8.37
N ASP A 135 -0.93 -11.04 -8.46
CA ASP A 135 -1.62 -11.42 -9.69
C ASP A 135 -2.42 -10.25 -10.31
N LEU A 136 -2.27 -9.03 -9.79
CA LEU A 136 -2.88 -7.83 -10.37
C LEU A 136 -2.38 -7.60 -11.81
N TRP A 137 -3.30 -7.53 -12.76
CA TRP A 137 -3.01 -7.33 -14.19
C TRP A 137 -2.89 -5.84 -14.49
N VAL A 138 -1.69 -5.41 -14.87
CA VAL A 138 -1.35 -3.99 -15.03
C VAL A 138 -0.39 -3.76 -16.19
N PRO A 139 -0.39 -2.56 -16.79
CA PRO A 139 0.71 -2.10 -17.63
C PRO A 139 2.05 -2.10 -16.88
N ILE A 140 3.06 -2.72 -17.47
CA ILE A 140 4.46 -2.72 -17.02
C ILE A 140 5.24 -1.82 -17.99
N PRO A 141 5.74 -0.65 -17.54
CA PRO A 141 6.39 0.32 -18.43
C PRO A 141 7.53 -0.30 -19.25
N GLY A 142 7.40 -0.28 -20.58
CA GLY A 142 8.37 -0.87 -21.52
C GLY A 142 8.17 -2.36 -21.84
N PHE A 143 7.21 -3.04 -21.21
CA PHE A 143 7.00 -4.49 -21.35
C PHE A 143 5.56 -4.92 -21.66
N GLY A 144 4.63 -3.96 -21.84
CA GLY A 144 3.21 -4.25 -22.09
C GLY A 144 2.47 -4.63 -20.81
N GLU A 145 1.30 -5.26 -20.94
CA GLU A 145 0.52 -5.68 -19.77
C GLU A 145 1.00 -7.04 -19.23
N GLY A 146 0.95 -7.18 -17.91
CA GLY A 146 1.34 -8.40 -17.23
C GLY A 146 0.82 -8.43 -15.79
N ARG A 147 0.99 -9.58 -15.14
CA ARG A 147 0.83 -9.63 -13.68
C ARG A 147 1.93 -8.79 -13.04
N ILE A 148 1.57 -7.98 -12.06
CA ILE A 148 2.48 -7.01 -11.43
C ILE A 148 3.74 -7.66 -10.85
N ASN A 149 3.65 -8.91 -10.35
CA ASN A 149 4.81 -9.65 -9.86
C ASN A 149 5.85 -10.01 -10.93
N THR A 150 5.49 -9.93 -12.20
CA THR A 150 6.43 -10.17 -13.31
C THR A 150 7.35 -8.99 -13.54
N ALA A 151 7.03 -7.78 -13.03
CA ALA A 151 7.90 -6.62 -13.18
C ALA A 151 9.31 -6.85 -12.61
N ASN A 152 9.42 -7.47 -11.43
CA ASN A 152 10.73 -7.84 -10.87
C ASN A 152 11.48 -8.82 -11.77
N TYR A 153 10.80 -9.87 -12.23
CA TYR A 153 11.39 -10.87 -13.11
C TYR A 153 11.87 -10.26 -14.43
N LEU A 154 11.05 -9.43 -15.06
CA LEU A 154 11.36 -8.80 -16.34
C LEU A 154 12.54 -7.83 -16.20
N GLY A 155 12.58 -7.05 -15.11
CA GLY A 155 13.66 -6.09 -14.90
C GLY A 155 15.01 -6.77 -14.70
N ASP A 156 15.06 -7.88 -13.94
CA ASP A 156 16.28 -8.68 -13.80
C ASP A 156 16.64 -9.38 -15.13
N ARG A 157 15.65 -10.00 -15.81
CA ARG A 157 15.88 -10.78 -17.03
C ARG A 157 16.42 -9.93 -18.19
N TYR A 158 15.91 -8.71 -18.32
CA TYR A 158 16.25 -7.82 -19.44
C TYR A 158 17.23 -6.71 -19.04
N ASN A 159 17.91 -6.84 -17.89
CA ASN A 159 18.89 -5.86 -17.40
C ASN A 159 18.36 -4.42 -17.39
N TYR A 160 17.12 -4.25 -16.92
CA TYR A 160 16.53 -2.91 -16.74
C TYR A 160 17.44 -2.06 -15.84
N PRO A 161 17.62 -0.75 -16.08
CA PRO A 161 18.43 0.10 -15.21
C PRO A 161 17.96 0.05 -13.75
N GLY A 162 18.82 -0.43 -12.84
CA GLY A 162 18.47 -0.67 -11.43
C GLY A 162 17.82 -2.05 -11.15
N GLY A 163 17.73 -2.92 -12.16
CA GLY A 163 17.28 -4.30 -12.07
C GLY A 163 15.77 -4.49 -11.91
N GLY A 164 15.38 -5.70 -11.49
CA GLY A 164 14.01 -6.10 -11.19
C GLY A 164 13.29 -5.18 -10.21
N PRO A 165 13.88 -4.83 -9.06
CA PRO A 165 13.21 -4.00 -8.08
C PRO A 165 12.92 -2.59 -8.61
N ALA A 166 13.81 -2.02 -9.44
CA ALA A 166 13.59 -0.71 -10.06
C ALA A 166 12.42 -0.73 -11.05
N LEU A 167 12.26 -1.81 -11.85
CA LEU A 167 11.11 -1.95 -12.74
C LEU A 167 9.81 -2.18 -11.93
N ALA A 168 9.85 -2.95 -10.86
CA ALA A 168 8.71 -3.12 -9.96
C ALA A 168 8.29 -1.79 -9.31
N LYS A 169 9.27 -1.00 -8.82
CA LYS A 169 9.09 0.35 -8.30
C LYS A 169 8.37 1.25 -9.30
N LYS A 170 8.87 1.30 -10.53
CA LYS A 170 8.27 2.09 -11.63
C LYS A 170 6.87 1.60 -12.01
N THR A 171 6.63 0.29 -11.98
CA THR A 171 5.32 -0.31 -12.30
C THR A 171 4.28 0.08 -11.26
N VAL A 172 4.61 0.02 -9.96
CA VAL A 172 3.72 0.48 -8.89
C VAL A 172 3.44 1.97 -9.05
N GLN A 173 4.48 2.79 -9.21
CA GLN A 173 4.32 4.24 -9.42
C GLN A 173 3.39 4.57 -10.59
N TYR A 174 3.62 3.96 -11.75
CA TYR A 174 2.84 4.19 -12.96
C TYR A 174 1.35 3.84 -12.78
N ASN A 175 1.05 2.75 -12.08
CA ASN A 175 -0.32 2.24 -11.99
C ASN A 175 -1.16 2.89 -10.90
N PHE A 176 -0.53 3.37 -9.83
CA PHE A 176 -1.23 3.97 -8.69
C PHE A 176 -1.06 5.49 -8.62
N GLY A 177 -0.17 6.08 -9.43
CA GLY A 177 0.05 7.52 -9.47
C GLY A 177 0.66 8.08 -8.18
N ILE A 178 1.43 7.25 -7.48
CA ILE A 178 2.07 7.57 -6.20
C ILE A 178 3.60 7.47 -6.36
N PRO A 179 4.37 8.46 -5.90
CA PRO A 179 5.82 8.39 -5.91
C PRO A 179 6.31 7.17 -5.13
N VAL A 180 7.23 6.38 -5.69
CA VAL A 180 7.87 5.29 -4.96
C VAL A 180 9.37 5.58 -4.91
N HIS A 181 9.81 6.08 -3.75
CA HIS A 181 11.15 6.64 -3.58
C HIS A 181 12.20 5.53 -3.51
N TYR A 182 11.98 4.53 -2.67
CA TYR A 182 12.92 3.43 -2.42
C TYR A 182 12.25 2.07 -2.51
N TYR A 183 13.06 1.02 -2.56
CA TYR A 183 12.59 -0.36 -2.42
C TYR A 183 13.43 -1.14 -1.40
N VAL A 184 12.85 -2.21 -0.87
CA VAL A 184 13.56 -3.28 -0.16
C VAL A 184 13.10 -4.59 -0.77
N ARG A 185 14.01 -5.34 -1.38
CA ARG A 185 13.76 -6.70 -1.88
C ARG A 185 14.42 -7.71 -0.95
N ILE A 186 13.64 -8.68 -0.47
CA ILE A 186 14.07 -9.69 0.49
C ILE A 186 13.70 -11.10 0.03
N ASN A 187 14.62 -12.05 0.13
CA ASN A 187 14.35 -13.47 -0.06
C ASN A 187 14.08 -14.17 1.28
N PHE A 188 13.73 -15.46 1.24
CA PHE A 188 13.40 -16.22 2.44
C PHE A 188 14.54 -16.28 3.45
N GLU A 189 15.78 -16.45 3.00
CA GLU A 189 16.93 -16.49 3.89
C GLU A 189 17.15 -15.14 4.61
N GLY A 190 17.03 -14.03 3.87
CA GLY A 190 17.10 -12.69 4.45
C GLY A 190 16.02 -12.46 5.49
N PHE A 191 14.79 -12.90 5.19
CA PHE A 191 13.67 -12.80 6.12
C PHE A 191 13.96 -13.53 7.43
N LYS A 192 14.35 -14.81 7.36
CA LYS A 192 14.64 -15.62 8.56
C LYS A 192 15.74 -14.97 9.41
N ARG A 193 16.85 -14.60 8.78
CA ARG A 193 17.99 -13.96 9.45
C ARG A 193 17.63 -12.66 10.15
N ILE A 194 16.78 -11.80 9.55
CA ILE A 194 16.35 -10.56 10.21
C ILE A 194 15.54 -10.87 11.48
N ILE A 195 14.59 -11.80 11.39
CA ILE A 195 13.74 -12.17 12.53
C ILE A 195 14.59 -12.81 13.65
N ASP A 196 15.50 -13.71 13.31
CA ASP A 196 16.39 -14.34 14.28
C ASP A 196 17.35 -13.34 14.93
N LEU A 197 17.85 -12.37 14.15
CA LEU A 197 18.74 -11.31 14.64
C LEU A 197 18.08 -10.44 15.72
N ILE A 198 16.76 -10.23 15.63
CA ILE A 198 16.00 -9.49 16.64
C ILE A 198 15.48 -10.38 17.78
N GLY A 199 15.85 -11.66 17.77
CA GLY A 199 15.46 -12.64 18.79
C GLY A 199 14.00 -13.08 18.65
N GLY A 200 13.51 -13.25 17.43
CA GLY A 200 12.14 -13.66 17.12
C GLY A 200 11.11 -12.53 17.26
N ILE A 201 9.86 -12.83 16.93
CA ILE A 201 8.72 -11.91 17.01
C ILE A 201 7.55 -12.55 17.73
N ASP A 202 6.72 -11.72 18.35
CA ASP A 202 5.55 -12.16 19.11
C ASP A 202 4.28 -11.83 18.31
N ILE A 203 3.50 -12.85 17.95
CA ILE A 203 2.30 -12.72 17.11
C ILE A 203 1.10 -13.37 17.81
N TYR A 204 -0.02 -12.67 17.80
CA TYR A 204 -1.32 -13.25 18.17
C TYR A 204 -1.98 -13.87 16.93
N VAL A 205 -2.17 -15.18 16.97
CA VAL A 205 -2.82 -15.96 15.94
C VAL A 205 -4.31 -16.06 16.26
N GLU A 206 -5.17 -15.44 15.44
CA GLU A 206 -6.60 -15.32 15.74
C GLU A 206 -7.36 -16.65 15.70
N LYS A 207 -6.91 -17.59 14.86
CA LYS A 207 -7.56 -18.89 14.63
C LYS A 207 -6.51 -19.95 14.33
N ASP A 208 -6.82 -21.20 14.65
CA ASP A 208 -5.96 -22.33 14.34
C ASP A 208 -5.62 -22.36 12.84
N ILE A 209 -4.32 -22.43 12.55
CA ILE A 209 -3.79 -22.66 11.22
C ILE A 209 -3.40 -24.13 11.15
N ASN A 210 -4.03 -24.88 10.25
CA ASN A 210 -3.69 -26.26 9.94
C ASN A 210 -3.46 -26.38 8.44
N ASP A 211 -2.21 -26.54 8.03
CA ASP A 211 -1.78 -26.67 6.63
C ASP A 211 -0.99 -27.98 6.46
N PRO A 212 -1.69 -29.12 6.30
CA PRO A 212 -1.05 -30.43 6.15
C PRO A 212 -0.28 -30.56 4.83
N THR A 213 -0.48 -29.63 3.90
CA THR A 213 0.10 -29.60 2.56
C THR A 213 1.08 -28.44 2.39
N PHE A 214 1.57 -27.87 3.49
CA PHE A 214 2.52 -26.77 3.40
C PHE A 214 3.78 -27.26 2.66
N PRO A 215 4.26 -26.54 1.62
CA PRO A 215 5.33 -27.04 0.78
C PRO A 215 6.65 -27.08 1.55
N ALA A 216 7.34 -28.21 1.46
CA ALA A 216 8.67 -28.35 2.04
C ALA A 216 9.64 -27.31 1.44
N TYR A 217 10.55 -26.81 2.27
CA TYR A 217 11.55 -25.83 1.85
C TYR A 217 12.51 -26.42 0.80
N GLU A 218 12.84 -27.70 0.93
CA GLU A 218 13.71 -28.45 0.02
C GLU A 218 12.98 -29.66 -0.58
N GLY A 219 13.16 -29.87 -1.89
CA GLY A 219 12.60 -31.01 -2.62
C GLY A 219 11.10 -30.93 -2.91
N ASP A 220 10.58 -32.03 -3.45
CA ASP A 220 9.17 -32.23 -3.74
C ASP A 220 8.52 -32.95 -2.56
N GLY A 221 7.89 -32.21 -1.65
CA GLY A 221 7.29 -32.77 -0.45
C GLY A 221 6.48 -31.76 0.36
N TYR A 222 5.86 -32.25 1.43
CA TYR A 222 5.10 -31.43 2.38
C TYR A 222 5.82 -31.39 3.73
N ASP A 223 5.72 -30.24 4.39
CA ASP A 223 6.20 -29.97 5.74
C ASP A 223 5.01 -29.42 6.55
N PRO A 224 4.10 -30.31 7.02
CA PRO A 224 2.84 -29.93 7.63
C PRO A 224 3.00 -28.86 8.72
N LEU A 225 2.23 -27.79 8.61
CA LEU A 225 2.24 -26.68 9.54
C LEU A 225 0.97 -26.71 10.40
N TYR A 226 1.15 -26.67 11.73
CA TYR A 226 0.07 -26.44 12.66
C TYR A 226 0.44 -25.33 13.65
N ILE A 227 -0.39 -24.31 13.75
CA ILE A 227 -0.24 -23.21 14.71
C ILE A 227 -1.61 -22.99 15.38
N PRO A 228 -1.78 -23.30 16.67
CA PRO A 228 -3.05 -23.06 17.35
C PRO A 228 -3.30 -21.55 17.55
N ALA A 229 -4.54 -21.16 17.77
CA ALA A 229 -4.90 -19.79 18.13
C ALA A 229 -4.22 -19.37 19.45
N GLY A 230 -3.91 -18.08 19.58
CA GLY A 230 -3.27 -17.49 20.76
C GLY A 230 -1.94 -16.80 20.46
N TRP A 231 -1.24 -16.41 21.52
CA TRP A 231 0.08 -15.78 21.43
C TRP A 231 1.17 -16.81 21.16
N HIS A 232 2.00 -16.53 20.16
CA HIS A 232 3.16 -17.33 19.80
C HIS A 232 4.40 -16.47 19.67
N HIS A 233 5.50 -16.96 20.23
CA HIS A 233 6.82 -16.48 19.90
C HIS A 233 7.33 -17.24 18.68
N MET A 234 7.62 -16.52 17.60
CA MET A 234 8.03 -17.09 16.32
C MET A 234 9.47 -16.70 16.02
N ASP A 235 10.32 -17.71 15.81
CA ASP A 235 11.63 -17.54 15.19
C ASP A 235 11.47 -17.29 13.67
N GLY A 236 12.59 -17.10 12.97
CA GLY A 236 12.58 -16.81 11.54
C GLY A 236 11.88 -17.88 10.71
N GLU A 237 12.07 -19.16 11.04
CA GLU A 237 11.48 -20.28 10.33
C GLU A 237 9.95 -20.31 10.52
N LEU A 238 9.46 -20.26 11.76
CA LEU A 238 8.02 -20.26 12.03
C LEU A 238 7.34 -18.99 11.50
N ALA A 239 7.97 -17.81 11.63
CA ALA A 239 7.46 -16.56 11.08
C ALA A 239 7.36 -16.61 9.55
N LEU A 240 8.31 -17.26 8.87
CA LEU A 240 8.28 -17.43 7.42
C LEU A 240 7.13 -18.34 7.01
N LYS A 241 6.95 -19.48 7.69
CA LYS A 241 5.81 -20.38 7.45
C LYS A 241 4.48 -19.67 7.67
N TYR A 242 4.38 -18.90 8.75
CA TYR A 242 3.21 -18.07 9.07
C TYR A 242 2.91 -17.03 7.98
N ALA A 243 3.93 -16.36 7.43
CA ALA A 243 3.77 -15.38 6.36
C ALA A 243 3.45 -16.01 4.98
N ARG A 244 3.73 -17.31 4.80
CA ARG A 244 3.61 -18.03 3.52
C ARG A 244 2.36 -18.88 3.37
N THR A 245 1.87 -19.49 4.45
CA THR A 245 0.74 -20.44 4.38
C THR A 245 -0.47 -19.82 3.68
N ARG A 246 -1.21 -20.63 2.93
CA ARG A 246 -2.44 -20.25 2.22
C ARG A 246 -3.60 -21.20 2.51
N HIS A 247 -3.36 -22.24 3.31
CA HIS A 247 -4.37 -23.26 3.56
C HIS A 247 -5.52 -22.67 4.37
N GLY A 248 -6.75 -23.05 4.02
CA GLY A 248 -7.96 -22.56 4.67
C GLY A 248 -8.17 -21.04 4.60
N SER A 249 -7.42 -20.30 3.78
CA SER A 249 -7.43 -18.84 3.76
C SER A 249 -7.22 -18.25 2.36
N SER A 250 -7.58 -16.98 2.18
CA SER A 250 -7.42 -16.26 0.91
C SER A 250 -6.03 -15.64 0.77
N ASP A 251 -5.65 -15.22 -0.45
CA ASP A 251 -4.41 -14.46 -0.65
C ASP A 251 -4.39 -13.15 0.16
N PHE A 252 -5.56 -12.61 0.47
CA PHE A 252 -5.74 -11.41 1.30
C PHE A 252 -5.46 -11.68 2.77
N ASP A 253 -5.79 -12.86 3.27
CA ASP A 253 -5.45 -13.25 4.64
C ASP A 253 -3.94 -13.48 4.79
N ARG A 254 -3.30 -13.99 3.74
CA ARG A 254 -1.83 -14.03 3.66
C ARG A 254 -1.24 -12.62 3.71
N ALA A 255 -1.80 -11.67 2.95
CA ALA A 255 -1.37 -10.27 3.01
C ALA A 255 -1.54 -9.66 4.41
N ARG A 256 -2.66 -9.93 5.10
CA ARG A 256 -2.87 -9.49 6.50
C ARG A 256 -1.82 -10.06 7.45
N ARG A 257 -1.49 -11.35 7.34
CA ARG A 257 -0.43 -11.98 8.14
C ARG A 257 0.94 -11.36 7.89
N GLN A 258 1.26 -11.04 6.63
CA GLN A 258 2.50 -10.33 6.30
C GLN A 258 2.55 -8.94 6.93
N GLN A 259 1.43 -8.21 6.94
CA GLN A 259 1.33 -6.93 7.65
C GLN A 259 1.46 -7.09 9.18
N GLN A 260 0.89 -8.15 9.77
CA GLN A 260 1.08 -8.48 11.19
C GLN A 260 2.55 -8.76 11.52
N VAL A 261 3.28 -9.48 10.66
CA VAL A 261 4.72 -9.70 10.81
C VAL A 261 5.49 -8.38 10.80
N ILE A 262 5.19 -7.46 9.86
CA ILE A 262 5.84 -6.14 9.81
C ILE A 262 5.61 -5.36 11.11
N MET A 263 4.37 -5.38 11.62
CA MET A 263 4.02 -4.73 12.89
C MET A 263 4.74 -5.37 14.08
N ALA A 264 4.84 -6.70 14.12
CA ALA A 264 5.55 -7.41 15.19
C ALA A 264 7.06 -7.12 15.18
N VAL A 265 7.67 -7.01 13.98
CA VAL A 265 9.07 -6.57 13.83
C VAL A 265 9.27 -5.16 14.36
N ARG A 266 8.41 -4.21 13.96
CA ARG A 266 8.44 -2.83 14.48
C ARG A 266 8.38 -2.83 16.01
N ASP A 267 7.37 -3.50 16.56
CA ASP A 267 7.15 -3.55 18.00
C ASP A 267 8.34 -4.15 18.75
N LYS A 268 8.92 -5.25 18.24
CA LYS A 268 10.09 -5.89 18.84
C LYS A 268 11.29 -4.94 18.89
N VAL A 269 11.59 -4.28 17.77
CA VAL A 269 12.73 -3.37 17.63
C VAL A 269 12.56 -2.14 18.53
N LEU A 270 11.34 -1.58 18.61
CA LEU A 270 11.05 -0.38 19.40
C LEU A 270 10.96 -0.68 20.91
N LYS A 271 10.21 -1.71 21.33
CA LYS A 271 9.96 -2.02 22.76
C LYS A 271 11.21 -2.46 23.51
N LEU A 272 12.10 -3.21 22.85
CA LEU A 272 13.35 -3.69 23.47
C LEU A 272 14.51 -2.70 23.34
N ASN A 273 14.25 -1.48 22.87
CA ASN A 273 15.26 -0.46 22.59
C ASN A 273 16.46 -1.10 21.84
N MET A 274 16.17 -1.86 20.78
CA MET A 274 17.21 -2.57 20.02
C MET A 274 17.96 -1.63 19.09
N LEU A 275 17.36 -0.49 18.75
CA LEU A 275 17.91 0.49 17.82
C LEU A 275 19.35 0.92 18.17
N PRO A 276 19.70 1.30 19.42
CA PRO A 276 21.09 1.62 19.76
C PRO A 276 22.09 0.48 19.55
N LYS A 277 21.63 -0.79 19.56
CA LYS A 277 22.47 -1.97 19.31
C LYS A 277 22.58 -2.32 17.81
N LEU A 278 21.50 -2.10 17.06
CA LEU A 278 21.39 -2.47 15.65
C LEU A 278 21.96 -1.40 14.71
N LEU A 279 21.70 -0.12 14.99
CA LEU A 279 22.08 0.98 14.09
C LEU A 279 23.59 1.06 13.82
N PRO A 280 24.49 0.92 14.82
CA PRO A 280 25.93 0.94 14.54
C PRO A 280 26.40 -0.23 13.66
N LYS A 281 25.63 -1.33 13.62
CA LYS A 281 25.94 -2.53 12.84
C LYS A 281 25.24 -2.55 11.49
N LEU A 282 24.33 -1.62 11.21
CA LEU A 282 23.48 -1.63 10.03
C LEU A 282 24.28 -1.72 8.71
N PRO A 283 25.37 -0.95 8.50
CA PRO A 283 26.17 -1.11 7.28
C PRO A 283 26.74 -2.52 7.10
N GLN A 284 27.28 -3.10 8.18
CA GLN A 284 27.84 -4.45 8.16
C GLN A 284 26.74 -5.52 7.94
N LEU A 285 25.56 -5.33 8.55
CA LEU A 285 24.42 -6.22 8.36
C LEU A 285 23.94 -6.20 6.91
N LEU A 286 23.81 -5.02 6.29
CA LEU A 286 23.44 -4.88 4.89
C LEU A 286 24.47 -5.52 3.95
N GLN A 287 25.77 -5.38 4.27
CA GLN A 287 26.82 -6.03 3.50
C GLN A 287 26.74 -7.56 3.61
N ASN A 288 26.61 -8.09 4.83
CA ASN A 288 26.53 -9.53 5.09
C ASN A 288 25.25 -10.19 4.55
N LEU A 289 24.19 -9.40 4.38
CA LEU A 289 22.90 -9.86 3.87
C LEU A 289 22.65 -9.42 2.43
N SER A 290 23.64 -8.90 1.71
CA SER A 290 23.48 -8.34 0.35
C SER A 290 22.97 -9.36 -0.69
N ASP A 291 23.29 -10.65 -0.51
CA ASP A 291 22.76 -11.75 -1.32
C ASP A 291 21.27 -12.04 -1.05
N SER A 292 20.74 -11.55 0.07
CA SER A 292 19.40 -11.84 0.57
C SER A 292 18.49 -10.62 0.69
N ILE A 293 19.07 -9.43 0.83
CA ILE A 293 18.40 -8.14 0.98
C ILE A 293 19.05 -7.16 0.01
N GLN A 294 18.22 -6.52 -0.82
CA GLN A 294 18.66 -5.50 -1.75
C GLN A 294 17.80 -4.25 -1.57
N THR A 295 18.42 -3.09 -1.61
CA THR A 295 17.73 -1.81 -1.46
C THR A 295 18.52 -0.71 -2.16
N ASP A 296 17.81 0.28 -2.70
CA ASP A 296 18.37 1.53 -3.20
C ASP A 296 18.33 2.65 -2.15
N MET A 297 17.89 2.35 -0.92
CA MET A 297 17.86 3.31 0.18
C MET A 297 19.27 3.48 0.78
N PRO A 298 19.81 4.71 0.81
CA PRO A 298 21.07 4.99 1.50
C PRO A 298 20.95 4.76 3.00
N VAL A 299 22.05 4.38 3.64
CA VAL A 299 22.08 4.15 5.10
C VAL A 299 21.70 5.42 5.86
N GLU A 300 22.12 6.60 5.38
CA GLU A 300 21.82 7.90 5.96
C GLU A 300 20.30 8.13 6.02
N VAL A 301 19.59 7.77 4.94
CA VAL A 301 18.12 7.86 4.86
C VAL A 301 17.48 6.89 5.85
N MET A 302 17.99 5.66 5.97
CA MET A 302 17.50 4.70 6.99
C MET A 302 17.66 5.24 8.40
N MET A 303 18.79 5.90 8.69
CA MET A 303 19.07 6.52 9.99
C MET A 303 18.13 7.70 10.26
N ASP A 304 17.83 8.52 9.24
CA ASP A 304 16.89 9.63 9.35
C ASP A 304 15.43 9.17 9.59
N LEU A 305 15.08 7.93 9.21
CA LEU A 305 13.76 7.35 9.47
C LEU A 305 13.57 6.83 10.90
N VAL A 306 14.65 6.54 11.62
CA VAL A 306 14.58 6.02 12.99
C VAL A 306 13.74 6.90 13.93
N PRO A 307 13.97 8.22 14.05
CA PRO A 307 13.14 9.07 14.91
C PRO A 307 11.68 9.08 14.46
N VAL A 308 11.43 9.15 13.15
CA VAL A 308 10.08 9.15 12.58
C VAL A 308 9.31 7.89 12.98
N VAL A 309 9.90 6.70 12.78
CA VAL A 309 9.27 5.41 13.11
C VAL A 309 8.97 5.29 14.61
N LYS A 310 9.78 5.91 15.47
CA LYS A 310 9.54 5.94 16.92
C LYS A 310 8.37 6.83 17.32
N GLU A 311 8.16 7.94 16.61
CA GLU A 311 7.11 8.92 16.91
C GLU A 311 5.74 8.51 16.39
N ILE A 312 5.68 7.67 15.35
CA ILE A 312 4.41 7.17 14.81
C ILE A 312 3.85 6.12 15.75
N GLU A 313 2.71 6.39 16.37
CA GLU A 313 2.02 5.45 17.25
C GLU A 313 1.26 4.36 16.46
N PRO A 314 1.08 3.13 16.98
CA PRO A 314 0.46 2.03 16.25
C PRO A 314 -0.92 2.32 15.67
N GLN A 315 -1.74 3.12 16.35
CA GLN A 315 -3.09 3.50 15.90
C GLN A 315 -3.06 4.48 14.72
N ASN A 316 -1.95 5.18 14.51
CA ASN A 316 -1.70 6.09 13.38
C ASN A 316 -1.11 5.35 12.17
N ILE A 317 -1.07 4.01 12.22
CA ILE A 317 -0.62 3.16 11.13
C ILE A 317 -1.83 2.54 10.43
N ARG A 318 -2.17 3.07 9.26
CA ARG A 318 -3.24 2.54 8.42
C ARG A 318 -2.75 1.33 7.64
N ARG A 319 -3.59 0.30 7.55
CA ARG A 319 -3.25 -0.98 6.90
C ARG A 319 -4.35 -1.33 5.93
N ALA A 320 -3.98 -1.60 4.68
CA ALA A 320 -4.94 -1.93 3.65
C ALA A 320 -4.44 -3.03 2.73
N VAL A 321 -5.38 -3.69 2.07
CA VAL A 321 -5.14 -4.72 1.07
C VAL A 321 -6.05 -4.42 -0.11
N ILE A 322 -5.51 -4.40 -1.32
CA ILE A 322 -6.36 -4.39 -2.52
C ILE A 322 -7.01 -5.76 -2.62
N ASP A 323 -8.30 -5.86 -2.33
CA ASP A 323 -9.00 -7.13 -2.17
C ASP A 323 -9.96 -7.48 -3.33
N GLN A 324 -10.80 -8.50 -3.13
CA GLN A 324 -11.80 -8.95 -4.13
C GLN A 324 -12.86 -7.89 -4.42
N SER A 325 -13.13 -6.97 -3.49
CA SER A 325 -14.11 -5.90 -3.72
C SER A 325 -13.59 -4.87 -4.73
N MET A 326 -12.26 -4.78 -4.88
CA MET A 326 -11.53 -3.84 -5.72
C MET A 326 -10.92 -4.48 -6.99
N THR A 327 -11.15 -5.77 -7.20
CA THR A 327 -10.59 -6.51 -8.34
C THR A 327 -11.63 -7.40 -9.01
N ILE A 328 -11.43 -7.65 -10.30
CA ILE A 328 -12.25 -8.59 -11.08
C ILE A 328 -11.34 -9.74 -11.50
N ARG A 329 -11.72 -10.97 -11.12
CA ARG A 329 -11.00 -12.16 -11.57
C ARG A 329 -11.22 -12.38 -13.07
N HIS A 330 -10.16 -12.66 -13.80
CA HIS A 330 -10.18 -12.87 -15.24
C HIS A 330 -9.18 -13.94 -15.67
N ILE A 331 -9.49 -14.68 -16.72
CA ILE A 331 -8.55 -15.60 -17.37
C ILE A 331 -8.14 -14.99 -18.69
N THR A 332 -6.85 -14.64 -18.80
CA THR A 332 -6.28 -14.09 -20.04
C THR A 332 -6.42 -15.09 -21.21
N PRO A 333 -6.36 -14.63 -22.47
CA PRO A 333 -6.36 -15.53 -23.62
C PRO A 333 -5.26 -16.60 -23.60
N ALA A 334 -4.14 -16.31 -22.92
CA ALA A 334 -3.04 -17.25 -22.70
C ALA A 334 -3.27 -18.24 -21.54
N GLY A 335 -4.44 -18.22 -20.90
CA GLY A 335 -4.83 -19.15 -19.83
C GLY A 335 -4.37 -18.77 -18.42
N ALA A 336 -3.74 -17.61 -18.23
CA ALA A 336 -3.34 -17.15 -16.90
C ALA A 336 -4.53 -16.55 -16.13
N ASP A 337 -4.71 -16.99 -14.88
CA ASP A 337 -5.64 -16.39 -13.91
C ASP A 337 -5.04 -15.10 -13.33
N VAL A 338 -5.79 -14.01 -13.40
CA VAL A 338 -5.33 -12.65 -13.08
C VAL A 338 -6.42 -11.83 -12.40
N LEU A 339 -6.01 -10.75 -11.74
CA LEU A 339 -6.90 -9.80 -11.08
C LEU A 339 -6.89 -8.47 -11.83
N ILE A 340 -7.97 -8.11 -12.51
CA ILE A 340 -8.10 -6.80 -13.16
C ILE A 340 -8.44 -5.75 -12.09
N PRO A 341 -7.66 -4.66 -11.94
CA PRO A 341 -7.92 -3.62 -10.96
C PRO A 341 -9.17 -2.79 -11.30
N VAL A 342 -10.08 -2.62 -10.34
CA VAL A 342 -11.18 -1.65 -10.42
C VAL A 342 -10.68 -0.32 -9.88
N ARG A 343 -10.09 0.50 -10.76
CA ARG A 343 -9.40 1.75 -10.38
C ARG A 343 -10.26 2.71 -9.55
N GLU A 344 -11.54 2.83 -9.87
CA GLU A 344 -12.50 3.68 -9.14
C GLU A 344 -12.66 3.30 -7.67
N LYS A 345 -12.45 2.02 -7.32
CA LYS A 345 -12.53 1.54 -5.93
C LYS A 345 -11.17 1.56 -5.23
N ILE A 346 -10.09 1.39 -5.98
CA ILE A 346 -8.72 1.46 -5.45
C ILE A 346 -8.34 2.91 -5.15
N ARG A 347 -8.78 3.87 -5.97
CA ARG A 347 -8.34 5.27 -5.87
C ARG A 347 -8.67 5.90 -4.51
N PRO A 348 -9.90 5.78 -3.95
CA PRO A 348 -10.20 6.28 -2.61
C PRO A 348 -9.30 5.68 -1.53
N LEU A 349 -8.94 4.39 -1.64
CA LEU A 349 -8.03 3.75 -0.70
C LEU A 349 -6.60 4.32 -0.80
N ILE A 350 -6.13 4.59 -2.02
CA ILE A 350 -4.86 5.29 -2.21
C ILE A 350 -4.95 6.70 -1.62
N ASP A 351 -6.01 7.45 -1.93
CA ASP A 351 -6.17 8.81 -1.42
C ASP A 351 -6.28 8.81 0.11
N GLU A 352 -6.89 7.81 0.75
CA GLU A 352 -6.91 7.68 2.22
C GLU A 352 -5.52 7.41 2.83
N LEU A 353 -4.74 6.49 2.24
CA LEU A 353 -3.41 6.13 2.75
C LEU A 353 -2.34 7.19 2.47
N PHE A 354 -2.49 7.90 1.35
CA PHE A 354 -1.53 8.89 0.84
C PHE A 354 -2.01 10.33 1.00
N ALA A 355 -3.24 10.55 1.48
CA ALA A 355 -3.62 11.83 2.05
C ALA A 355 -2.56 12.17 3.07
N THR A 356 -1.95 13.34 2.93
CA THR A 356 -1.54 14.09 4.11
C THR A 356 -2.81 14.12 4.94
N PRO A 357 -2.87 13.48 6.12
CA PRO A 357 -3.88 13.88 7.06
C PRO A 357 -3.73 15.40 7.09
N THR A 358 -4.77 16.14 6.67
CA THR A 358 -4.93 17.49 7.20
C THR A 358 -4.61 17.31 8.66
N PRO A 359 -3.57 17.96 9.21
CA PRO A 359 -3.23 17.74 10.59
C PRO A 359 -4.56 17.82 11.32
N VAL A 360 -4.99 16.70 11.89
CA VAL A 360 -5.81 16.78 13.08
C VAL A 360 -4.79 17.36 14.03
N ILE A 361 -4.68 18.69 13.98
CA ILE A 361 -4.22 19.42 15.12
C ILE A 361 -5.13 18.84 16.19
N GLU A 362 -4.54 18.21 17.19
CA GLU A 362 -5.21 18.18 18.46
C GLU A 362 -5.37 19.65 18.87
N GLU A 363 -6.39 20.30 18.31
CA GLU A 363 -7.05 21.46 18.85
C GLU A 363 -8.43 21.01 19.35
N PRO A 364 -8.57 20.03 20.27
CA PRO A 364 -9.81 19.88 21.03
C PRO A 364 -9.95 21.03 22.05
N VAL A 365 -9.42 22.21 21.74
CA VAL A 365 -9.44 23.39 22.59
C VAL A 365 -9.68 24.64 21.74
N LEU A 366 -9.09 24.78 20.54
CA LEU A 366 -9.34 25.99 19.72
C LEU A 366 -10.67 25.92 18.95
N GLU A 367 -11.06 24.79 18.37
CA GLU A 367 -12.36 24.67 17.68
C GLU A 367 -13.53 24.82 18.67
N GLU A 368 -13.52 24.12 19.81
CA GLU A 368 -14.56 24.30 20.85
C GLU A 368 -14.60 25.74 21.38
N ILE A 369 -13.44 26.40 21.56
CA ILE A 369 -13.39 27.80 21.98
C ILE A 369 -13.91 28.72 20.87
N GLU A 370 -13.57 28.49 19.60
CA GLU A 370 -14.07 29.29 18.49
C GLU A 370 -15.58 29.10 18.28
N GLU A 371 -16.09 27.88 18.40
CA GLU A 371 -17.51 27.58 18.31
C GLU A 371 -18.29 28.24 19.46
N GLN A 372 -17.81 28.11 20.70
CA GLN A 372 -18.40 28.80 21.86
C GLN A 372 -18.30 30.32 21.73
N GLN A 373 -17.20 30.86 21.21
CA GLN A 373 -17.06 32.29 20.95
C GLN A 373 -18.03 32.78 19.86
N ARG A 374 -18.26 32.00 18.80
CA ARG A 374 -19.20 32.34 17.73
C ARG A 374 -20.66 32.24 18.20
N LEU A 375 -21.02 31.19 18.95
CA LEU A 375 -22.34 31.06 19.59
C LEU A 375 -22.60 32.24 20.55
N SER A 376 -21.62 32.58 21.38
CA SER A 376 -21.70 33.71 22.31
C SER A 376 -21.75 35.06 21.60
N ALA A 377 -20.98 35.26 20.53
CA ALA A 377 -20.98 36.48 19.73
C ALA A 377 -22.30 36.68 18.94
N GLU A 378 -22.87 35.59 18.44
CA GLU A 378 -24.18 35.62 17.78
C GLU A 378 -25.31 35.84 18.79
N GLY A 379 -25.20 35.29 20.01
CA GLY A 379 -26.05 35.62 21.15
C GLY A 379 -27.52 35.27 20.94
N ALA A 380 -27.80 34.15 20.27
CA ALA A 380 -29.14 33.72 19.92
C ALA A 380 -29.91 33.22 21.16
N LYS A 381 -31.11 33.77 21.38
CA LYS A 381 -32.01 33.39 22.47
C LYS A 381 -32.86 32.20 22.08
N ILE A 382 -32.72 31.10 22.82
CA ILE A 382 -33.37 29.83 22.51
C ILE A 382 -34.48 29.52 23.50
N ILE A 383 -35.60 28.98 23.02
CA ILE A 383 -36.61 28.31 23.85
C ILE A 383 -36.61 26.82 23.57
N VAL A 384 -36.62 26.00 24.62
CA VAL A 384 -36.73 24.54 24.51
C VAL A 384 -38.11 24.08 24.95
N GLN A 385 -38.81 23.34 24.09
CA GLN A 385 -40.13 22.79 24.38
C GLN A 385 -40.12 21.26 24.34
N ASN A 386 -40.82 20.64 25.29
CA ASN A 386 -41.01 19.20 25.31
C ASN A 386 -42.20 18.82 24.42
N GLY A 387 -41.91 18.23 23.25
CA GLY A 387 -42.90 17.69 22.33
C GLY A 387 -43.22 16.20 22.57
N THR A 388 -42.83 15.64 23.72
CA THR A 388 -43.00 14.22 24.06
C THR A 388 -43.74 14.03 25.39
N GLU A 389 -44.07 12.78 25.74
CA GLU A 389 -44.59 12.40 27.06
C GLU A 389 -43.48 12.21 28.11
N ARG A 390 -42.19 12.34 27.74
CA ARG A 390 -41.07 12.12 28.67
C ARG A 390 -41.01 13.23 29.72
N GLU A 391 -41.16 12.87 30.99
CA GLU A 391 -41.06 13.84 32.09
C GLU A 391 -39.68 14.52 32.13
N GLU A 392 -39.67 15.81 32.43
CA GLU A 392 -38.47 16.65 32.58
C GLU A 392 -37.57 16.78 31.34
N LEU A 393 -37.97 16.29 30.17
CA LEU A 393 -37.12 16.30 28.97
C LEU A 393 -36.64 17.70 28.61
N ALA A 394 -37.54 18.70 28.58
CA ALA A 394 -37.17 20.08 28.28
C ALA A 394 -36.15 20.65 29.28
N ALA A 395 -36.24 20.31 30.55
CA ALA A 395 -35.30 20.77 31.57
C ALA A 395 -33.91 20.13 31.37
N LYS A 396 -33.84 18.83 31.09
CA LYS A 396 -32.59 18.10 30.83
C LYS A 396 -31.91 18.58 29.54
N VAL A 397 -32.68 18.78 28.48
CA VAL A 397 -32.17 19.33 27.21
C VAL A 397 -31.68 20.77 27.40
N THR A 398 -32.39 21.57 28.19
CA THR A 398 -31.96 22.94 28.52
C THR A 398 -30.60 22.92 29.21
N GLN A 399 -30.42 22.07 30.23
CA GLN A 399 -29.15 21.95 30.93
C GLN A 399 -28.02 21.52 29.99
N PHE A 400 -28.28 20.53 29.13
CA PHE A 400 -27.34 20.08 28.11
C PHE A 400 -26.93 21.21 27.15
N LEU A 401 -27.88 22.01 26.66
CA LEU A 401 -27.58 23.14 25.77
C LEU A 401 -26.79 24.25 26.48
N ILE A 402 -27.09 24.53 27.75
CA ILE A 402 -26.33 25.52 28.53
C ILE A 402 -24.86 25.06 28.71
N GLU A 403 -24.64 23.77 28.98
CA GLU A 403 -23.29 23.19 29.09
C GLU A 403 -22.50 23.26 27.78
N GLN A 404 -23.19 23.28 26.64
CA GLN A 404 -22.60 23.45 25.31
C GLN A 404 -22.46 24.92 24.88
N GLY A 405 -22.80 25.88 25.74
CA GLY A 405 -22.61 27.33 25.49
C GLY A 405 -23.78 28.05 24.84
N TYR A 406 -24.95 27.42 24.72
CA TYR A 406 -26.15 28.05 24.16
C TYR A 406 -26.90 28.91 25.18
N GLN A 407 -27.49 30.02 24.72
CA GLN A 407 -28.31 30.90 25.55
C GLN A 407 -29.79 30.50 25.53
N VAL A 408 -30.16 29.54 26.38
CA VAL A 408 -31.56 29.15 26.58
C VAL A 408 -32.24 30.14 27.54
N VAL A 409 -33.29 30.83 27.08
CA VAL A 409 -34.00 31.87 27.85
C VAL A 409 -35.28 31.38 28.52
N ALA A 410 -35.85 30.28 28.02
CA ALA A 410 -37.03 29.65 28.63
C ALA A 410 -37.13 28.18 28.20
N TYR A 411 -37.83 27.38 29.01
CA TYR A 411 -38.22 26.02 28.62
C TYR A 411 -39.61 25.68 29.14
N GLY A 412 -40.30 24.72 28.51
CA GLY A 412 -41.65 24.33 28.90
C GLY A 412 -42.24 23.18 28.07
N PRO A 413 -43.53 22.87 28.22
CA PRO A 413 -44.21 21.95 27.31
C PRO A 413 -44.40 22.59 25.92
N ALA A 414 -44.43 21.76 24.89
CA ALA A 414 -44.90 22.17 23.56
C ALA A 414 -46.44 22.24 23.54
N ASP A 415 -47.00 22.64 22.41
CA ASP A 415 -48.45 22.67 22.16
C ASP A 415 -49.08 21.26 22.10
N ARG A 416 -48.28 20.24 21.78
CA ARG A 416 -48.66 18.83 21.72
C ARG A 416 -47.48 17.94 22.13
N THR A 417 -47.77 16.70 22.52
CA THR A 417 -46.80 15.75 23.11
C THR A 417 -46.51 14.53 22.22
N ASP A 418 -46.99 14.53 20.98
CA ASP A 418 -46.86 13.45 20.00
C ASP A 418 -45.95 13.84 18.82
N TYR A 419 -44.95 14.71 19.05
CA TYR A 419 -43.95 15.01 18.04
C TYR A 419 -43.04 13.78 17.82
N GLU A 420 -43.17 13.14 16.66
CA GLU A 420 -42.26 12.05 16.25
C GLU A 420 -40.84 12.55 16.00
N HIS A 421 -40.70 13.77 15.48
CA HIS A 421 -39.44 14.39 15.12
C HIS A 421 -39.21 15.71 15.83
N THR A 422 -37.95 16.01 16.11
CA THR A 422 -37.55 17.30 16.65
C THR A 422 -37.70 18.38 15.58
N VAL A 423 -38.39 19.47 15.93
CA VAL A 423 -38.70 20.58 15.02
C VAL A 423 -37.99 21.84 15.50
N ILE A 424 -37.35 22.56 14.59
CA ILE A 424 -36.75 23.87 14.89
C ILE A 424 -37.55 24.96 14.17
N ILE A 425 -37.97 25.98 14.90
CA ILE A 425 -38.59 27.18 14.34
C ILE A 425 -37.59 28.34 14.50
N ASN A 426 -37.13 28.87 13.38
CA ASN A 426 -36.24 30.01 13.31
C ASN A 426 -37.02 31.31 13.05
N TYR A 427 -36.77 32.33 13.86
CA TYR A 427 -37.45 33.63 13.77
C TYR A 427 -36.55 34.77 13.25
N THR A 428 -35.22 34.58 13.27
CA THR A 428 -34.24 35.62 12.95
C THR A 428 -33.12 35.10 12.04
N ASP A 429 -32.11 35.91 11.77
CA ASP A 429 -30.96 35.61 10.92
C ASP A 429 -29.77 35.01 11.69
N LYS A 430 -30.05 34.38 12.84
CA LYS A 430 -29.07 33.69 13.69
C LYS A 430 -28.70 32.32 13.10
N THR A 431 -28.15 32.35 11.88
CA THR A 431 -27.94 31.18 11.04
C THR A 431 -26.92 30.21 11.61
N TYR A 432 -25.91 30.72 12.33
CA TYR A 432 -24.87 29.85 12.87
C TYR A 432 -25.43 28.97 13.99
N THR A 433 -26.12 29.55 14.97
CA THR A 433 -26.80 28.83 16.05
C THR A 433 -27.84 27.86 15.49
N LEU A 434 -28.58 28.25 14.44
CA LEU A 434 -29.55 27.38 13.78
C LEU A 434 -28.88 26.12 13.20
N GLU A 435 -27.78 26.29 12.46
CA GLU A 435 -27.03 25.17 11.87
C GLU A 435 -26.49 24.23 12.96
N GLN A 436 -25.93 24.79 14.03
CA GLN A 436 -25.39 24.00 15.14
C GLN A 436 -26.48 23.22 15.88
N LEU A 437 -27.64 23.83 16.15
CA LEU A 437 -28.79 23.14 16.73
C LEU A 437 -29.33 22.05 15.79
N ALA A 438 -29.41 22.30 14.49
CA ALA A 438 -29.87 21.31 13.53
C ALA A 438 -28.96 20.07 13.50
N LEU A 439 -27.64 20.28 13.56
CA LEU A 439 -26.66 19.19 13.66
C LEU A 439 -26.79 18.45 15.00
N LEU A 440 -26.86 19.18 16.11
CA LEU A 440 -26.90 18.62 17.46
C LEU A 440 -28.12 17.73 17.70
N PHE A 441 -29.28 18.12 17.17
CA PHE A 441 -30.52 17.36 17.27
C PHE A 441 -30.76 16.45 16.07
N ASN A 442 -29.86 16.42 15.08
CA ASN A 442 -29.99 15.68 13.83
C ASN A 442 -31.33 15.96 13.12
N VAL A 443 -31.71 17.23 13.06
CA VAL A 443 -32.99 17.72 12.52
C VAL A 443 -32.91 17.75 10.99
N ARG A 444 -33.89 17.15 10.32
CA ARG A 444 -33.98 17.16 8.87
C ARG A 444 -34.35 18.54 8.34
N PRO A 445 -33.89 18.96 7.14
CA PRO A 445 -34.22 20.26 6.58
C PRO A 445 -35.73 20.55 6.48
N GLU A 446 -36.55 19.53 6.26
CA GLU A 446 -38.02 19.65 6.25
C GLU A 446 -38.65 20.00 7.61
N GLU A 447 -37.95 19.73 8.72
CA GLU A 447 -38.39 20.03 10.09
C GLU A 447 -37.83 21.37 10.62
N ILE A 448 -37.10 22.11 9.77
CA ILE A 448 -36.67 23.48 10.04
C ILE A 448 -37.67 24.43 9.40
N ARG A 449 -38.36 25.22 10.24
CA ARG A 449 -39.42 26.14 9.82
C ARG A 449 -38.97 27.57 10.04
N PHE A 450 -39.28 28.45 9.10
CA PHE A 450 -39.00 29.89 9.23
C PHE A 450 -40.29 30.64 9.49
N SER A 451 -40.34 31.44 10.56
CA SER A 451 -41.50 32.25 10.91
C SER A 451 -41.09 33.71 11.13
N PRO A 452 -41.65 34.68 10.40
CA PRO A 452 -41.37 36.10 10.65
C PRO A 452 -42.06 36.63 11.92
N VAL A 453 -42.95 35.84 12.54
CA VAL A 453 -43.75 36.25 13.70
C VAL A 453 -43.06 35.80 14.99
N ASN A 454 -42.29 36.70 15.60
CA ASN A 454 -41.57 36.47 16.85
C ASN A 454 -42.32 37.09 18.06
N GLN A 455 -43.25 36.33 18.66
CA GLN A 455 -44.06 36.83 19.78
C GLN A 455 -43.29 36.90 21.11
N ASP A 456 -42.27 36.07 21.28
CA ASP A 456 -41.57 35.90 22.56
C ASP A 456 -40.21 36.63 22.63
N ASN A 457 -39.87 37.41 21.59
CA ASN A 457 -38.56 38.05 21.43
C ASN A 457 -37.39 37.05 21.54
N VAL A 458 -37.56 35.89 20.91
CA VAL A 458 -36.59 34.78 20.87
C VAL A 458 -36.18 34.46 19.45
N ASP A 459 -34.95 34.04 19.27
CA ASP A 459 -34.38 33.82 17.94
C ASP A 459 -34.78 32.45 17.39
N ILE A 460 -34.74 31.43 18.24
CA ILE A 460 -34.94 30.04 17.85
C ILE A 460 -35.79 29.31 18.89
N ARG A 461 -36.74 28.49 18.43
CA ARG A 461 -37.52 27.57 19.26
C ARG A 461 -37.24 26.13 18.84
N VAL A 462 -36.81 25.31 19.78
CA VAL A 462 -36.56 23.87 19.58
C VAL A 462 -37.67 23.09 20.26
N ILE A 463 -38.45 22.35 19.49
CA ILE A 463 -39.48 21.43 19.99
C ILE A 463 -38.91 20.02 19.91
N VAL A 464 -38.55 19.45 21.06
CA VAL A 464 -37.86 18.16 21.16
C VAL A 464 -38.87 17.03 20.93
N GLY A 465 -38.63 16.19 19.91
CA GLY A 465 -39.45 15.03 19.56
C GLY A 465 -38.94 13.71 20.13
N ASN A 466 -39.65 12.61 19.83
CA ASN A 466 -39.30 11.26 20.29
C ASN A 466 -38.02 10.69 19.64
N ASP A 467 -37.52 11.31 18.58
CA ASP A 467 -36.27 10.95 17.91
C ASP A 467 -35.02 11.36 18.70
N PHE A 468 -35.12 12.31 19.63
CA PHE A 468 -33.98 12.82 20.36
C PHE A 468 -33.49 11.89 21.49
N HIS A 469 -32.18 11.63 21.48
CA HIS A 469 -31.45 10.86 22.50
C HIS A 469 -30.19 11.63 22.90
N PHE A 470 -29.78 11.58 24.17
CA PHE A 470 -28.55 12.24 24.58
C PHE A 470 -27.33 11.47 24.04
N PRO A 471 -26.21 12.15 23.72
CA PRO A 471 -25.00 11.49 23.21
C PRO A 471 -24.47 10.34 24.09
N ASN A 472 -24.75 10.39 25.39
CA ASN A 472 -24.31 9.42 26.40
C ASN A 472 -25.29 8.25 26.61
N ASP A 473 -26.41 8.20 25.90
CA ASP A 473 -27.44 7.15 26.06
C ASP A 473 -27.12 5.84 25.28
N LYS A 474 -25.86 5.60 24.88
CA LYS A 474 -25.44 4.41 24.10
C LYS A 474 -24.73 3.32 24.91
#